data_AF-A0A5P8W4M3-F1
#
_entry.id   AF-A0A5P8W4M3-F1
#
_cell.length_a   1.000
_cell.length_b   1.000
_cell.length_c   1.000
_cell.angle_alpha   90.00
_cell.angle_beta   90.00
_cell.angle_gamma   90.00
#
_symmetry.space_group_name_H-M   'P 1'
#
loop_
_entity.id
_entity.type
_entity.pdbx_description
1 polymer ?
#
loop_
_entity_poly.entity_id
_entity_poly.type
_entity_poly.pdbx_seq_one_letter_code
_entity_poly.pdbx_strand_id
1 'polypeptide(L)'
;MKAKVPGYTTDKGIAIMMEHLSPGKGGRHRQTISYGKSPNLSLSARETLAQELWDVRSIYLRQGFYNREIRKSLQSLINLNRLTWQSIFDKVG
;
A
#
# COMPACT_ATOMS: atom_id res chain seq x y z
N MET A 1 -11.84 16.32 -9.96
CA MET A 1 -12.29 15.14 -10.74
C MET A 1 -11.99 13.88 -9.94
N LYS A 2 -12.93 12.95 -9.79
CA LYS A 2 -12.58 11.57 -9.38
C LYS A 2 -12.07 10.87 -10.63
N ALA A 3 -10.78 10.55 -10.69
CA ALA A 3 -10.26 9.67 -11.73
C ALA A 3 -11.02 8.34 -11.64
N LYS A 4 -11.76 7.96 -12.68
CA LYS A 4 -12.46 6.69 -12.75
C LYS A 4 -11.59 5.74 -13.56
N VAL A 5 -11.01 4.75 -12.90
CA VAL A 5 -10.38 3.61 -13.57
C VAL A 5 -11.50 2.63 -13.94
N PRO A 6 -11.68 2.28 -15.23
CA PRO A 6 -12.69 1.30 -15.64
C PRO A 6 -12.51 -0.02 -14.89
N GLY A 7 -13.59 -0.55 -14.34
CA GLY A 7 -13.57 -1.78 -13.55
C GLY A 7 -13.12 -1.64 -12.09
N TYR A 8 -12.66 -0.46 -11.65
CA TYR A 8 -12.33 -0.21 -10.24
C TYR A 8 -13.56 0.19 -9.42
N THR A 9 -13.69 -0.40 -8.23
CA THR A 9 -14.75 -0.11 -7.26
C THR A 9 -14.17 0.09 -5.85
N THR A 10 -14.71 1.06 -5.10
CA THR A 10 -14.14 1.44 -3.79
C THR A 10 -14.43 0.45 -2.67
N ASP A 11 -15.42 -0.43 -2.84
CA ASP A 11 -15.80 -1.49 -1.90
C ASP A 11 -14.80 -2.64 -1.82
N LYS A 12 -13.93 -2.79 -2.83
CA LYS A 12 -12.88 -3.81 -2.90
C LYS A 12 -11.49 -3.26 -2.60
N GLY A 13 -11.42 -2.12 -1.90
CA GLY A 13 -10.17 -1.56 -1.43
C GLY A 13 -9.46 -2.51 -0.46
N ILE A 14 -8.17 -2.79 -0.69
CA ILE A 14 -7.38 -3.65 0.18
C ILE A 14 -6.56 -2.76 1.10
N ALA A 15 -6.70 -2.95 2.41
CA ALA A 15 -6.01 -2.19 3.44
C ALA A 15 -5.25 -3.11 4.40
N ILE A 16 -4.20 -2.57 5.04
CA ILE A 16 -3.45 -3.25 6.10
C ILE A 16 -3.42 -2.37 7.35
N MET A 17 -3.49 -3.00 8.53
CA MET A 17 -3.30 -2.30 9.79
C MET A 17 -1.80 -1.99 9.98
N MET A 18 -1.48 -0.72 10.16
CA MET A 18 -0.12 -0.22 10.36
C MET A 18 0.15 0.26 11.79
N GLU A 19 -0.88 0.26 12.63
CA GLU A 19 -0.81 0.74 14.00
C GLU A 19 -0.44 -0.39 14.97
N HIS A 20 0.29 -0.06 16.03
CA HIS A 20 0.52 -0.95 17.16
C HIS A 20 -0.34 -0.48 18.34
N LEU A 21 -0.91 -1.42 19.10
CA LEU A 21 -1.82 -1.15 20.22
C LEU A 21 -1.16 -0.34 21.37
N SER A 22 0.16 -0.28 21.42
CA SER A 22 0.94 0.44 22.44
C SER A 22 2.16 1.15 21.80
N PRO A 23 2.43 2.44 22.10
CA PRO A 23 1.76 3.30 23.09
C PRO A 23 0.58 4.11 22.52
N GLY A 24 -0.04 3.71 21.41
CA GLY A 24 -1.34 4.24 20.96
C GLY A 24 -1.38 5.71 20.48
N LYS A 25 -0.26 6.43 20.41
CA LYS A 25 -0.21 7.83 19.93
C LYS A 25 0.12 7.92 18.44
N GLY A 26 -0.82 7.52 17.58
CA GLY A 26 -0.73 7.64 16.11
C GLY A 26 0.31 6.68 15.51
N GLY A 27 -0.17 5.63 14.85
CA GLY A 27 0.65 4.50 14.40
C GLY A 27 1.61 4.82 13.25
N ARG A 28 2.10 3.77 12.58
CA ARG A 28 3.04 3.93 11.44
C ARG A 28 2.37 4.51 10.20
N HIS A 29 1.03 4.58 10.17
CA HIS A 29 0.29 5.16 9.05
C HIS A 29 0.67 6.62 8.78
N ARG A 30 0.87 7.45 9.81
CA ARG A 30 1.29 8.85 9.62
C ARG A 30 2.72 9.01 9.09
N GLN A 31 3.51 7.94 9.11
CA GLN A 31 4.89 7.94 8.65
C GLN A 31 4.97 7.58 7.17
N THR A 32 3.86 7.17 6.54
CA THR A 32 3.87 6.84 5.12
C THR A 32 4.03 8.09 4.27
N ILE A 33 4.69 7.95 3.13
CA ILE A 33 4.93 9.04 2.19
C ILE A 33 3.63 9.68 1.68
N SER A 34 2.54 8.91 1.64
CA SER A 34 1.21 9.30 1.17
C SER A 34 0.36 10.01 2.23
N TYR A 35 0.76 9.95 3.51
CA TYR A 35 -0.03 10.55 4.58
C TYR A 35 -0.20 12.05 4.40
N GLY A 36 -1.46 12.52 4.38
CA GLY A 36 -1.81 13.92 4.20
C GLY A 36 -1.52 14.48 2.80
N LYS A 37 -1.20 13.64 1.81
CA LYS A 37 -0.89 14.07 0.43
C LYS A 37 -1.96 13.62 -0.55
N SER A 38 -2.15 14.41 -1.60
CA SER A 38 -2.94 13.98 -2.75
C SER A 38 -2.20 12.89 -3.55
N PRO A 39 -2.91 11.93 -4.15
CA PRO A 39 -2.30 10.90 -4.98
C PRO A 39 -1.51 11.50 -6.16
N ASN A 40 -0.36 10.92 -6.49
CA ASN A 40 0.35 11.28 -7.70
C ASN A 40 -0.28 10.57 -8.91
N LEU A 41 -1.03 11.33 -9.71
CA LEU A 41 -1.73 10.81 -10.90
C LEU A 41 -0.81 10.60 -12.11
N SER A 42 0.48 10.95 -12.03
CA SER A 42 1.45 10.65 -13.08
C SER A 42 1.96 9.21 -13.03
N LEU A 43 1.74 8.49 -11.92
CA LEU A 43 2.18 7.12 -11.74
C LEU A 43 1.06 6.14 -12.08
N SER A 44 1.41 5.00 -12.66
CA SER A 44 0.49 3.88 -12.79
C SER A 44 0.10 3.31 -11.42
N ALA A 45 -0.98 2.53 -11.37
CA ALA A 45 -1.40 1.83 -10.16
C ALA A 45 -0.31 0.87 -9.64
N ARG A 46 0.41 0.19 -10.55
CA ARG A 46 1.53 -0.70 -10.23
C ARG A 46 2.70 0.05 -9.60
N GLU A 47 3.10 1.18 -10.19
CA GLU A 47 4.20 2.00 -9.66
C GLU A 47 3.84 2.60 -8.29
N THR A 48 2.61 3.09 -8.17
CA THR A 48 2.09 3.61 -6.89
C THR A 48 2.12 2.53 -5.81
N LEU A 49 1.61 1.32 -6.10
CA LEU A 49 1.63 0.21 -5.15
C LEU A 49 3.06 -0.19 -4.76
N ALA A 50 3.98 -0.24 -5.73
CA ALA A 50 5.38 -0.54 -5.46
C ALA A 50 6.00 0.51 -4.53
N GLN A 51 5.80 1.80 -4.82
CA GLN A 51 6.34 2.91 -4.05
C GLN A 51 5.83 2.91 -2.60
N GLU A 52 4.54 2.70 -2.39
CA GLU A 52 3.93 2.60 -1.05
C GLU A 52 4.45 1.37 -0.29
N LEU A 53 4.61 0.22 -0.96
CA LEU A 53 5.16 -1.00 -0.33
C LEU A 53 6.62 -0.82 0.09
N TRP A 54 7.43 -0.16 -0.73
CA TRP A 54 8.83 0.14 -0.40
C TRP A 54 8.94 1.08 0.80
N ASP A 55 8.06 2.08 0.86
CA ASP A 55 8.00 3.01 1.99
C ASP A 55 7.61 2.28 3.28
N VAL A 56 6.51 1.53 3.27
CA VAL A 56 6.06 0.72 4.40
C VAL A 56 7.16 -0.23 4.88
N ARG A 57 7.81 -0.95 3.96
CA ARG A 57 8.94 -1.83 4.28
C ARG A 57 10.08 -1.05 4.96
N SER A 58 10.40 0.13 4.45
CA SER A 58 11.47 0.98 4.99
C SER A 58 11.16 1.48 6.39
N ILE A 59 9.90 1.80 6.70
CA ILE A 59 9.44 2.16 8.05
C ILE A 59 9.70 1.01 9.03
N TYR A 60 9.26 -0.21 8.67
CA TYR A 60 9.46 -1.38 9.53
C TYR A 60 10.94 -1.74 9.71
N LEU A 61 11.75 -1.64 8.65
CA LEU A 61 13.18 -1.90 8.71
C LEU A 61 13.89 -0.91 9.64
N ARG A 62 13.63 0.38 9.47
CA ARG A 62 14.27 1.45 10.27
C ARG A 62 13.96 1.33 11.76
N GLN A 63 12.81 0.78 12.11
CA GLN A 63 12.38 0.58 13.49
C GLN A 63 12.73 -0.80 14.05
N GLY A 64 13.41 -1.67 13.28
CA GLY A 64 13.77 -3.02 13.71
C GLY A 64 12.60 -4.00 13.83
N PHE A 65 11.43 -3.68 13.24
CA PHE A 65 10.21 -4.50 13.32
C PHE A 65 9.94 -5.31 12.04
N TYR A 66 10.83 -5.26 11.06
CA TYR A 66 10.66 -6.04 9.83
C TYR A 66 10.98 -7.52 10.06
N ASN A 67 9.94 -8.33 10.21
CA ASN A 67 10.02 -9.77 10.45
C ASN A 67 9.32 -10.59 9.34
N ARG A 68 9.23 -11.90 9.52
CA ARG A 68 8.63 -12.82 8.55
C ARG A 68 7.14 -12.54 8.36
N GLU A 69 6.44 -12.17 9.42
CA GLU A 69 5.00 -11.85 9.41
C GLU A 69 4.73 -10.59 8.59
N ILE A 70 5.48 -9.51 8.84
CA ILE A 70 5.38 -8.27 8.04
C ILE A 70 5.69 -8.55 6.58
N ARG A 71 6.77 -9.30 6.29
CA ARG A 71 7.12 -9.68 4.92
C ARG A 71 5.97 -10.42 4.23
N LYS A 72 5.36 -11.40 4.90
CA LYS A 72 4.21 -12.15 4.38
C LYS A 72 3.02 -11.23 4.12
N SER A 73 2.68 -10.33 5.05
CA SER A 73 1.58 -9.37 4.87
C SER A 73 1.78 -8.47 3.65
N LEU A 74 3.01 -7.96 3.43
CA LEU A 74 3.32 -7.16 2.24
C LEU A 74 3.21 -7.98 0.94
N GLN A 75 3.65 -9.24 0.95
CA GLN A 75 3.48 -10.14 -0.20
C GLN A 75 2.01 -10.45 -0.47
N SER A 76 1.21 -10.68 0.57
CA SER A 76 -0.24 -10.87 0.45
C SER A 76 -0.91 -9.64 -0.13
N LEU A 77 -0.49 -8.42 0.26
CA LEU A 77 -1.04 -7.18 -0.29
C LEU A 77 -0.83 -7.08 -1.82
N ILE A 78 0.36 -7.45 -2.31
CA ILE A 78 0.64 -7.51 -3.76
C ILE A 78 -0.28 -8.51 -4.45
N ASN A 79 -0.36 -9.73 -3.90
CA ASN A 79 -1.13 -10.82 -4.51
C ASN A 79 -2.63 -10.50 -4.54
N LEU A 80 -3.18 -9.97 -3.45
CA LEU A 80 -4.58 -9.58 -3.37
C LEU A 80 -4.89 -8.49 -4.40
N ASN A 81 -4.06 -7.44 -4.51
CA ASN A 81 -4.30 -6.38 -5.50
C ASN A 81 -4.29 -6.93 -6.92
N ARG A 82 -3.34 -7.81 -7.26
CA ARG A 82 -3.26 -8.42 -8.59
C ARG A 82 -4.46 -9.33 -8.90
N LEU A 83 -4.93 -10.10 -7.92
CA LEU A 83 -6.06 -11.02 -8.10
C LEU A 83 -7.41 -10.29 -8.15
N THR A 84 -7.59 -9.26 -7.33
CA THR A 84 -8.84 -8.48 -7.26
C THR A 84 -8.99 -7.57 -8.49
N TRP A 85 -7.89 -7.00 -8.98
CA TRP A 85 -7.88 -5.99 -10.03
C TRP A 85 -7.06 -6.45 -11.24
N GLN A 86 -7.64 -7.37 -12.01
CA GLN A 86 -7.01 -7.88 -13.25
C GLN A 86 -6.65 -6.72 -14.17
N SER A 87 -5.50 -6.80 -14.86
CA SER A 87 -4.93 -5.79 -15.77
C SER A 87 -4.47 -4.46 -15.14
N ILE A 88 -5.03 -4.01 -14.00
CA ILE A 88 -4.71 -2.71 -13.40
C ILE A 88 -3.25 -2.65 -12.89
N PHE A 89 -2.74 -3.76 -12.36
CA PHE A 89 -1.41 -3.86 -11.77
C PHE A 89 -0.39 -4.59 -12.66
N ASP A 90 -0.77 -4.91 -13.90
CA ASP A 90 0.11 -5.63 -14.82
C ASP A 90 1.25 -4.74 -15.31
N LYS A 91 2.36 -5.37 -15.72
CA LYS A 91 3.47 -4.63 -16.29
C LYS A 91 3.08 -4.25 -17.71
N VAL A 92 3.15 -2.96 -18.03
CA VAL A 92 3.04 -2.52 -19.43
C VAL A 92 4.30 -3.03 -20.13
N GLY A 93 4.09 -3.89 -21.13
CA GLY A 93 5.14 -4.47 -21.97
C GLY A 93 5.71 -3.45 -22.95
#